data_AF-G3A244-F1
#
_entry.id   AF-G3A244-F1
#
_cell.length_a   1.000
_cell.length_b   1.000
_cell.length_c   1.000
_cell.angle_alpha   90.00
_cell.angle_beta   90.00
_cell.angle_gamma   90.00
#
_symmetry.space_group_name_H-M   'P 1'
#
loop_
_entity.id
_entity.type
_entity.pdbx_description
1 polymer ?
#
loop_
_entity_poly.entity_id
_entity_poly.type
_entity_poly.pdbx_seq_one_letter_code
_entity_poly.pdbx_strand_id
1 'polypeptide(L)'
;MHHNATAIGANNWKLSPTARAIMLAALFVGLLLWRSPNLLLHPRFWAEEGRFYYNVLQSGASPLTLVVRGNYQIITNLICYMATLVPAEWAAHVTTYCSLLVALWCIILFSRFSAESGWSLAISALVVAIFALCAQGYEVYLSSTNAQWLSALSLLFICITPWANLRGFRGALMYAWVVVCAFSGVPSSIMTPVFLMRRRIFPSAAHFRFGLILAVGTAIQAAIIVLCPHPGRSFSLTTLIVTASWFLQTVASPIFTAGWVNFIVWFLGWLKSGYAVALAYIMLSSIAAFALVGSYRASKEKSAVVTLALVWIFVPSIQIFGALGNPDDLISGSTQGRYFFIGVACFVTLLGIAVNRASSFVRLPALSLLVMALCAGIFQARHGSWQSPMLFGPSWNEQVAACDGHRPCKVQAWPGGADWTFELHRR
;
A
#
# COMPACT_ATOMS: atom_id res chain seq x y z
N MET A 1 -46.42 -11.23 43.93
CA MET A 1 -46.00 -10.25 42.91
C MET A 1 -44.56 -10.54 42.52
N HIS A 2 -44.35 -11.27 41.43
CA HIS A 2 -43.03 -11.53 40.83
C HIS A 2 -42.99 -10.85 39.47
N HIS A 3 -42.23 -9.76 39.33
CA HIS A 3 -41.88 -9.23 38.02
C HIS A 3 -40.62 -9.92 37.51
N ASN A 4 -40.83 -10.99 36.74
CA ASN A 4 -39.84 -11.50 35.80
C ASN A 4 -39.69 -10.49 34.67
N ALA A 5 -38.73 -9.59 34.79
CA ALA A 5 -38.26 -8.79 33.67
C ALA A 5 -37.45 -9.72 32.74
N THR A 6 -38.13 -10.31 31.76
CA THR A 6 -37.51 -10.88 30.57
C THR A 6 -36.71 -9.78 29.89
N ALA A 7 -35.38 -9.83 30.06
CA ALA A 7 -34.47 -9.05 29.24
C ALA A 7 -34.70 -9.44 27.78
N ILE A 8 -35.42 -8.58 27.05
CA ILE A 8 -35.56 -8.65 25.60
C ILE A 8 -34.13 -8.64 25.06
N GLY A 9 -33.70 -9.80 24.57
CA GLY A 9 -32.38 -9.97 24.01
C GLY A 9 -32.18 -8.92 22.93
N ALA A 10 -31.23 -8.01 23.17
CA ALA A 10 -30.70 -7.16 22.11
C ALA A 10 -30.12 -8.10 21.06
N ASN A 11 -30.92 -8.40 20.03
CA ASN A 11 -30.48 -9.08 18.83
C ASN A 11 -29.32 -8.24 18.30
N ASN A 12 -28.09 -8.64 18.59
CA ASN A 12 -26.92 -8.06 17.97
C ASN A 12 -26.93 -8.57 16.53
N TRP A 13 -27.54 -7.80 15.62
CA TRP A 13 -27.50 -8.01 14.18
C TRP A 13 -26.03 -7.92 13.73
N LYS A 14 -25.28 -9.01 13.92
CA LYS A 14 -23.93 -9.13 13.40
C LYS A 14 -24.05 -9.23 11.88
N LEU A 15 -23.63 -8.18 11.19
CA LEU A 15 -23.51 -8.21 9.73
C LEU A 15 -22.73 -9.46 9.31
N SER A 16 -23.17 -10.11 8.24
CA SER A 16 -22.42 -11.23 7.67
C SER A 16 -21.02 -10.75 7.24
N PRO A 17 -19.98 -11.61 7.36
CA PRO A 17 -18.63 -11.24 6.94
C PRO A 17 -18.57 -10.74 5.48
N THR A 18 -19.38 -11.35 4.61
CA THR A 18 -19.51 -10.96 3.21
C THR A 18 -20.11 -9.57 3.05
N ALA A 19 -21.23 -9.27 3.73
CA ALA A 19 -21.85 -7.95 3.65
C ALA A 19 -20.90 -6.85 4.16
N ARG A 20 -20.18 -7.12 5.26
CA ARG A 20 -19.15 -6.21 5.77
C ARG A 20 -18.05 -5.94 4.74
N ALA A 21 -17.52 -7.00 4.11
CA ALA A 21 -16.48 -6.86 3.09
C ALA A 21 -16.98 -6.04 1.89
N ILE A 22 -18.20 -6.29 1.42
CA ILE A 22 -18.82 -5.52 0.32
C ILE A 22 -18.97 -4.04 0.71
N MET A 23 -19.46 -3.73 1.91
CA MET A 23 -19.61 -2.34 2.36
C MET A 23 -18.26 -1.60 2.45
N LEU A 24 -17.23 -2.25 3.01
CA LEU A 24 -15.90 -1.65 3.11
C LEU A 24 -15.25 -1.49 1.71
N ALA A 25 -15.43 -2.46 0.83
CA ALA A 25 -14.97 -2.37 -0.56
C ALA A 25 -15.69 -1.24 -1.32
N ALA A 26 -17.01 -1.13 -1.18
CA ALA A 26 -17.80 -0.06 -1.80
C ALA A 26 -17.39 1.32 -1.29
N LEU A 27 -17.16 1.47 0.03
CA LEU A 27 -16.62 2.70 0.61
C LEU A 27 -15.26 3.05 0.00
N PHE A 28 -14.35 2.07 -0.08
CA PHE A 28 -13.02 2.27 -0.64
C PHE A 28 -13.09 2.75 -2.10
N VAL A 29 -13.86 2.05 -2.95
CA VAL A 29 -14.05 2.43 -4.36
C VAL A 29 -14.74 3.78 -4.50
N GLY A 30 -15.77 4.06 -3.71
CA GLY A 30 -16.46 5.35 -3.71
C GLY A 30 -15.52 6.51 -3.37
N LEU A 31 -14.61 6.33 -2.41
CA LEU A 31 -13.60 7.34 -2.08
C LEU A 31 -12.52 7.47 -3.15
N LEU A 32 -12.11 6.38 -3.80
CA LEU A 32 -11.21 6.44 -4.96
C LEU A 32 -11.85 7.18 -6.14
N LEU A 33 -13.13 6.93 -6.42
CA LEU A 33 -13.89 7.63 -7.44
C LEU A 33 -14.06 9.10 -7.10
N TRP A 34 -14.29 9.43 -5.82
CA TRP A 34 -14.38 10.80 -5.37
C TRP A 34 -13.05 11.56 -5.49
N ARG A 35 -11.93 10.97 -5.06
CA ARG A 35 -10.61 11.66 -5.05
C ARG A 35 -9.91 11.69 -6.40
N SER A 36 -10.23 10.76 -7.29
CA SER A 36 -9.54 10.59 -8.58
C SER A 36 -10.48 10.06 -9.67
N PRO A 37 -11.60 10.76 -9.98
CA PRO A 37 -12.60 10.27 -10.92
C PRO A 37 -12.01 10.03 -12.32
N ASN A 38 -11.13 10.92 -12.76
CA ASN A 38 -10.50 10.85 -14.08
C ASN A 38 -9.66 9.58 -14.27
N LEU A 39 -9.03 9.04 -13.23
CA LEU A 39 -8.25 7.79 -13.37
C LEU A 39 -9.13 6.56 -13.58
N LEU A 40 -10.39 6.59 -13.12
CA LEU A 40 -11.34 5.50 -13.29
C LEU A 40 -12.20 5.67 -14.54
N LEU A 41 -12.51 6.91 -14.93
CA LEU A 41 -13.33 7.22 -16.12
C LEU A 41 -12.49 7.29 -17.40
N HIS A 42 -11.24 7.79 -17.28
CA HIS A 42 -10.28 7.93 -18.36
C HIS A 42 -8.90 7.37 -17.95
N PRO A 43 -8.80 6.03 -17.79
CA PRO A 43 -7.55 5.36 -17.43
C PRO A 43 -6.39 5.73 -18.34
N ARG A 44 -5.17 5.65 -17.77
CA ARG A 44 -3.92 5.97 -18.45
C ARG A 44 -2.80 5.07 -17.96
N PHE A 45 -1.82 4.83 -18.82
CA PHE A 45 -0.61 4.12 -18.42
C PHE A 45 0.21 4.97 -17.45
N TRP A 46 0.57 4.39 -16.31
CA TRP A 46 1.62 4.95 -15.47
C TRP A 46 2.97 4.94 -16.23
N ALA A 47 3.88 5.85 -15.91
CA ALA A 47 5.08 6.13 -16.68
C ALA A 47 5.91 4.87 -16.91
N GLU A 48 6.29 4.19 -15.83
CA GLU A 48 6.99 2.91 -15.89
C GLU A 48 6.14 1.79 -16.49
N GLU A 49 4.83 1.79 -16.26
CA GLU A 49 3.90 0.77 -16.76
C GLU A 49 3.86 0.74 -18.29
N GLY A 50 3.62 1.91 -18.90
CA GLY A 50 3.59 2.05 -20.35
C GLY A 50 4.96 1.82 -20.98
N ARG A 51 5.98 2.54 -20.46
CA ARG A 51 7.31 2.58 -21.07
C ARG A 51 8.08 1.25 -20.96
N PHE A 52 8.05 0.60 -19.80
CA PHE A 52 8.92 -0.55 -19.53
C PHE A 52 8.23 -1.89 -19.57
N TYR A 53 6.92 -1.95 -19.34
CA TYR A 53 6.17 -3.21 -19.34
C TYR A 53 5.33 -3.36 -20.59
N TYR A 54 4.34 -2.50 -20.79
CA TYR A 54 3.43 -2.61 -21.93
C TYR A 54 4.19 -2.57 -23.27
N ASN A 55 5.12 -1.62 -23.41
CA ASN A 55 5.89 -1.44 -24.64
C ASN A 55 6.67 -2.69 -25.09
N VAL A 56 7.29 -3.41 -24.15
CA VAL A 56 8.08 -4.60 -24.49
C VAL A 56 7.20 -5.83 -24.68
N LEU A 57 6.09 -5.93 -23.93
CA LEU A 57 5.15 -7.05 -24.01
C LEU A 57 4.34 -7.02 -25.32
N GLN A 58 3.93 -5.84 -25.81
CA GLN A 58 3.23 -5.75 -27.10
C GLN A 58 4.10 -6.25 -28.26
N SER A 59 5.42 -6.12 -28.11
CA SER A 59 6.47 -6.53 -29.06
C SER A 59 6.90 -8.00 -28.89
N GLY A 60 6.21 -8.77 -28.04
CA GLY A 60 6.39 -10.22 -27.93
C GLY A 60 7.25 -10.71 -26.77
N ALA A 61 7.69 -9.84 -25.85
CA ALA A 61 8.37 -10.29 -24.65
C ALA A 61 7.47 -11.21 -23.81
N SER A 62 8.06 -12.22 -23.16
CA SER A 62 7.31 -13.13 -22.29
C SER A 62 6.99 -12.47 -20.94
N PRO A 63 5.73 -12.48 -20.47
CA PRO A 63 5.39 -11.97 -19.14
C PRO A 63 6.01 -12.79 -18.00
N LEU A 64 6.39 -14.04 -18.25
CA LEU A 64 6.93 -14.94 -17.23
C LEU A 64 8.44 -14.75 -16.98
N THR A 65 9.14 -14.04 -17.88
CA THR A 65 10.60 -13.85 -17.77
C THR A 65 11.00 -12.39 -17.78
N LEU A 66 10.06 -11.47 -18.00
CA LEU A 66 10.35 -10.04 -18.06
C LEU A 66 10.81 -9.51 -16.70
N VAL A 67 12.05 -9.01 -16.66
CA VAL A 67 12.64 -8.30 -15.53
C VAL A 67 12.82 -6.85 -15.93
N VAL A 68 12.35 -5.94 -15.09
CA VAL A 68 12.46 -4.50 -15.33
C VAL A 68 13.17 -3.86 -14.15
N ARG A 69 14.23 -3.10 -14.43
CA ARG A 69 15.02 -2.35 -13.44
C ARG A 69 15.49 -3.20 -12.23
N GLY A 70 15.96 -4.43 -12.51
CA GLY A 70 16.43 -5.35 -11.47
C GLY A 70 15.34 -5.78 -10.49
N ASN A 71 14.10 -5.89 -10.99
CA ASN A 71 12.94 -6.29 -10.21
C ASN A 71 12.06 -7.20 -11.07
N TYR A 72 11.72 -8.38 -10.56
CA TYR A 72 10.76 -9.26 -11.19
C TYR A 72 9.38 -9.03 -10.60
N GLN A 73 8.41 -8.65 -11.43
CA GLN A 73 7.07 -8.26 -10.99
C GLN A 73 6.00 -9.04 -11.74
N ILE A 74 5.78 -10.30 -11.37
CA ILE A 74 4.89 -11.18 -12.14
C ILE A 74 3.46 -10.65 -12.24
N ILE A 75 2.91 -10.03 -11.19
CA ILE A 75 1.58 -9.41 -11.27
C ILE A 75 1.57 -8.29 -12.32
N THR A 76 2.53 -7.37 -12.28
CA THR A 76 2.65 -6.27 -13.24
C THR A 76 2.78 -6.82 -14.67
N ASN A 77 3.64 -7.82 -14.86
CA ASN A 77 3.88 -8.45 -16.15
C ASN A 77 2.59 -9.07 -16.71
N LEU A 78 1.87 -9.85 -15.90
CA LEU A 78 0.63 -10.50 -16.32
C LEU A 78 -0.47 -9.49 -16.62
N ILE A 79 -0.61 -8.44 -15.80
CA ILE A 79 -1.59 -7.37 -16.02
C ILE A 79 -1.28 -6.62 -17.32
N CYS A 80 -0.03 -6.20 -17.52
CA CYS A 80 0.38 -5.52 -18.75
C CYS A 80 0.27 -6.44 -19.97
N TYR A 81 0.53 -7.74 -19.83
CA TYR A 81 0.34 -8.70 -20.92
C TYR A 81 -1.12 -8.84 -21.31
N MET A 82 -2.04 -8.97 -20.33
CA MET A 82 -3.48 -8.95 -20.59
C MET A 82 -3.90 -7.66 -21.30
N ALA A 83 -3.31 -6.52 -20.95
CA ALA A 83 -3.56 -5.25 -21.62
C ALA A 83 -3.16 -5.27 -23.11
N THR A 84 -2.21 -6.13 -23.53
CA THR A 84 -1.86 -6.30 -24.96
C THR A 84 -2.84 -7.18 -25.73
N LEU A 85 -3.73 -7.89 -25.03
CA LEU A 85 -4.72 -8.81 -25.64
C LEU A 85 -6.03 -8.11 -26.01
N VAL A 86 -6.19 -6.84 -25.62
CA VAL A 86 -7.34 -6.00 -25.95
C VAL A 86 -6.91 -4.92 -26.95
N PRO A 87 -7.86 -4.27 -27.67
CA PRO A 87 -7.54 -3.12 -28.51
C PRO A 87 -6.81 -2.04 -27.70
N ALA A 88 -5.88 -1.34 -28.34
CA ALA A 88 -4.97 -0.44 -27.64
C ALA A 88 -5.72 0.60 -26.80
N GLU A 89 -6.88 1.08 -27.27
CA GLU A 89 -7.74 2.07 -26.61
C GLU A 89 -8.20 1.61 -25.20
N TRP A 90 -8.34 0.29 -25.00
CA TRP A 90 -8.76 -0.33 -23.74
C TRP A 90 -7.60 -0.80 -22.87
N ALA A 91 -6.36 -0.75 -23.35
CA ALA A 91 -5.22 -1.34 -22.66
C ALA A 91 -5.00 -0.73 -21.24
N ALA A 92 -5.09 0.59 -21.12
CA ALA A 92 -4.98 1.27 -19.82
C ALA A 92 -6.14 0.93 -18.85
N HIS A 93 -7.32 0.58 -19.37
CA HIS A 93 -8.44 0.14 -18.53
C HIS A 93 -8.12 -1.19 -17.87
N VAL A 94 -7.51 -2.13 -18.63
CA VAL A 94 -7.09 -3.43 -18.10
C VAL A 94 -6.09 -3.23 -16.96
N THR A 95 -5.08 -2.37 -17.13
CA THR A 95 -4.07 -2.16 -16.08
C THR A 95 -4.65 -1.52 -14.82
N THR A 96 -5.45 -0.46 -14.99
CA THR A 96 -6.11 0.24 -13.88
C THR A 96 -7.07 -0.68 -13.11
N TYR A 97 -7.99 -1.37 -13.78
CA TYR A 97 -8.99 -2.19 -13.09
C TYR A 97 -8.42 -3.48 -12.52
N CYS A 98 -7.42 -4.10 -13.15
CA CYS A 98 -6.73 -5.23 -12.54
C CYS A 98 -5.98 -4.81 -11.27
N SER A 99 -5.32 -3.64 -11.27
CA SER A 99 -4.71 -3.08 -10.06
C SER A 99 -5.75 -2.80 -8.98
N LEU A 100 -6.93 -2.27 -9.36
CA LEU A 100 -8.06 -2.08 -8.43
C LEU A 100 -8.53 -3.40 -7.81
N LEU A 101 -8.61 -4.50 -8.58
CA LEU A 101 -8.98 -5.82 -8.04
C LEU A 101 -7.98 -6.30 -6.98
N VAL A 102 -6.67 -6.07 -7.18
CA VAL A 102 -5.65 -6.38 -6.17
C VAL A 102 -5.83 -5.52 -4.91
N ALA A 103 -6.16 -4.23 -5.07
CA ALA A 103 -6.46 -3.35 -3.94
C ALA A 103 -7.72 -3.81 -3.17
N LEU A 104 -8.79 -4.20 -3.89
CA LEU A 104 -10.01 -4.74 -3.31
C LEU A 104 -9.76 -6.04 -2.54
N TRP A 105 -8.88 -6.90 -3.04
CA TRP A 105 -8.45 -8.08 -2.31
C TRP A 105 -7.80 -7.73 -0.97
N CYS A 106 -6.98 -6.68 -0.91
CA CYS A 106 -6.42 -6.17 0.35
C CYS A 106 -7.52 -5.71 1.32
N ILE A 107 -8.55 -5.01 0.83
CA ILE A 107 -9.68 -4.57 1.66
C ILE A 107 -10.52 -5.75 2.17
N ILE A 108 -10.68 -6.81 1.37
CA ILE A 108 -11.36 -8.04 1.80
C ILE A 108 -10.56 -8.73 2.92
N LEU A 109 -9.23 -8.84 2.78
CA LEU A 109 -8.36 -9.39 3.81
C LEU A 109 -8.40 -8.55 5.10
N PHE A 110 -8.36 -7.22 4.97
CA PHE A 110 -8.53 -6.30 6.10
C PHE A 110 -9.91 -6.44 6.76
N SER A 111 -10.98 -6.53 5.97
CA SER A 111 -12.35 -6.72 6.47
C SER A 111 -12.43 -7.97 7.33
N ARG A 112 -11.84 -9.08 6.86
CA ARG A 112 -11.73 -10.33 7.61
C ARG A 112 -10.97 -10.14 8.93
N PHE A 113 -9.75 -9.58 8.87
CA PHE A 113 -8.95 -9.29 10.05
C PHE A 113 -9.74 -8.46 11.07
N SER A 114 -10.38 -7.39 10.62
CA SER A 114 -11.15 -6.48 11.48
C SER A 114 -12.35 -7.18 12.12
N ALA A 115 -13.04 -8.06 11.38
CA ALA A 115 -14.18 -8.81 11.87
C ALA A 115 -13.77 -9.86 12.92
N GLU A 116 -12.73 -10.64 12.64
CA GLU A 116 -12.17 -11.65 13.56
C GLU A 116 -11.60 -10.98 14.83
N SER A 117 -10.97 -9.83 14.69
CA SER A 117 -10.50 -8.99 15.79
C SER A 117 -11.63 -8.28 16.55
N GLY A 118 -12.89 -8.46 16.14
CA GLY A 118 -14.08 -7.87 16.76
C GLY A 118 -14.10 -6.34 16.71
N TRP A 119 -13.69 -5.74 15.60
CA TRP A 119 -13.79 -4.31 15.36
C TRP A 119 -15.20 -3.91 14.97
N SER A 120 -15.67 -2.78 15.49
CA SER A 120 -16.90 -2.18 14.98
C SER A 120 -16.78 -1.85 13.48
N LEU A 121 -17.91 -1.84 12.77
CA LEU A 121 -17.94 -1.46 11.36
C LEU A 121 -17.46 -0.01 11.19
N ALA A 122 -17.83 0.89 12.10
CA ALA A 122 -17.44 2.30 12.06
C ALA A 122 -15.90 2.49 12.11
N ILE A 123 -15.20 1.79 13.01
CA ILE A 123 -13.74 1.90 13.10
C ILE A 123 -13.08 1.32 11.83
N SER A 124 -13.63 0.24 11.30
CA SER A 124 -13.08 -0.37 10.08
C SER A 124 -13.34 0.50 8.85
N ALA A 125 -14.51 1.13 8.76
CA ALA A 125 -14.83 2.11 7.73
C ALA A 125 -13.91 3.34 7.82
N LEU A 126 -13.63 3.83 9.04
CA LEU A 126 -12.67 4.91 9.27
C LEU A 126 -11.26 4.56 8.76
N VAL A 127 -10.76 3.36 9.10
CA VAL A 127 -9.44 2.91 8.65
C VAL A 127 -9.40 2.70 7.13
N VAL A 128 -10.44 2.11 6.54
CA VAL A 128 -10.53 1.94 5.08
C VAL A 128 -10.61 3.29 4.36
N ALA A 129 -11.30 4.27 4.92
CA ALA A 129 -11.34 5.62 4.39
C ALA A 129 -9.95 6.28 4.42
N ILE A 130 -9.19 6.10 5.50
CA ILE A 130 -7.80 6.57 5.59
C ILE A 130 -6.92 5.85 4.55
N PHE A 131 -7.06 4.53 4.38
CA PHE A 131 -6.33 3.80 3.33
C PHE A 131 -6.63 4.33 1.93
N ALA A 132 -7.89 4.68 1.63
CA ALA A 132 -8.29 5.25 0.34
C ALA A 132 -7.72 6.66 0.12
N LEU A 133 -7.60 7.47 1.19
CA LEU A 133 -7.28 8.90 1.11
C LEU A 133 -5.83 9.27 1.49
N CYS A 134 -5.04 8.32 2.00
CA CYS A 134 -3.64 8.57 2.39
C CYS A 134 -2.77 9.02 1.21
N ALA A 135 -1.77 9.86 1.47
CA ALA A 135 -0.95 10.49 0.43
C ALA A 135 -0.21 9.45 -0.43
N GLN A 136 0.37 8.45 0.21
CA GLN A 136 1.10 7.35 -0.44
C GLN A 136 0.21 6.55 -1.40
N GLY A 137 -1.10 6.51 -1.15
CA GLY A 137 -2.07 5.83 -2.00
C GLY A 137 -2.27 6.49 -3.37
N TYR A 138 -1.92 7.76 -3.55
CA TYR A 138 -2.08 8.45 -4.84
C TYR A 138 -1.21 7.84 -5.94
N GLU A 139 -0.02 7.38 -5.59
CA GLU A 139 0.88 6.70 -6.51
C GLU A 139 0.60 5.19 -6.56
N VAL A 140 0.21 4.58 -5.43
CA VAL A 140 0.11 3.12 -5.32
C VAL A 140 -1.13 2.53 -6.00
N TYR A 141 -2.29 3.15 -5.87
CA TYR A 141 -3.53 2.61 -6.42
C TYR A 141 -3.67 2.90 -7.92
N LEU A 142 -4.45 2.07 -8.62
CA LEU A 142 -4.83 2.26 -10.03
C LEU A 142 -3.66 2.19 -11.04
N SER A 143 -2.50 1.69 -10.60
CA SER A 143 -1.32 1.42 -11.44
C SER A 143 -0.84 -0.02 -11.21
N SER A 144 -0.60 -0.78 -12.27
CA SER A 144 -0.13 -2.16 -12.17
C SER A 144 1.34 -2.25 -11.77
N THR A 145 2.20 -1.29 -12.16
CA THR A 145 3.61 -1.23 -11.70
C THR A 145 3.73 -1.10 -10.17
N ASN A 146 2.70 -0.54 -9.54
CA ASN A 146 2.64 -0.38 -8.09
C ASN A 146 1.88 -1.52 -7.38
N ALA A 147 1.38 -2.53 -8.10
CA ALA A 147 0.74 -3.70 -7.53
C ALA A 147 1.68 -4.54 -6.63
N GLN A 148 3.00 -4.36 -6.76
CA GLN A 148 4.00 -4.91 -5.83
C GLN A 148 3.77 -4.44 -4.37
N TRP A 149 3.34 -3.20 -4.18
CA TRP A 149 3.00 -2.66 -2.85
C TRP A 149 1.70 -3.24 -2.32
N LEU A 150 0.70 -3.39 -3.18
CA LEU A 150 -0.56 -4.05 -2.83
C LEU A 150 -0.34 -5.54 -2.49
N SER A 151 0.60 -6.20 -3.16
CA SER A 151 1.02 -7.57 -2.83
C SER A 151 1.59 -7.64 -1.41
N ALA A 152 2.51 -6.73 -1.07
CA ALA A 152 3.04 -6.64 0.30
C ALA A 152 1.95 -6.30 1.34
N LEU A 153 0.99 -5.43 1.00
CA LEU A 153 -0.14 -5.11 1.88
C LEU A 153 -1.05 -6.33 2.09
N SER A 154 -1.32 -7.10 1.04
CA SER A 154 -2.09 -8.34 1.16
C SER A 154 -1.36 -9.36 2.06
N LEU A 155 -0.04 -9.48 1.93
CA LEU A 155 0.80 -10.31 2.79
C LEU A 155 0.79 -9.82 4.24
N LEU A 156 0.78 -8.50 4.49
CA LEU A 156 0.61 -7.96 5.84
C LEU A 156 -0.71 -8.43 6.46
N PHE A 157 -1.83 -8.28 5.75
CA PHE A 157 -3.13 -8.69 6.27
C PHE A 157 -3.25 -10.21 6.43
N ILE A 158 -2.67 -11.00 5.52
CA ILE A 158 -2.53 -12.44 5.69
C ILE A 158 -1.70 -12.74 6.95
N CYS A 159 -0.60 -12.02 7.17
CA CYS A 159 0.30 -12.26 8.29
C CYS A 159 -0.34 -11.96 9.64
N ILE A 160 -1.17 -10.92 9.75
CA ILE A 160 -1.79 -10.57 11.04
C ILE A 160 -3.07 -11.37 11.32
N THR A 161 -3.69 -11.97 10.31
CA THR A 161 -4.93 -12.75 10.44
C THR A 161 -4.64 -14.18 10.90
N PRO A 162 -5.40 -14.74 11.88
CA PRO A 162 -5.28 -16.15 12.23
C PRO A 162 -5.88 -17.06 11.14
N TRP A 163 -5.09 -18.04 10.67
CA TRP A 163 -5.54 -19.02 9.68
C TRP A 163 -5.62 -20.42 10.30
N ALA A 164 -6.83 -20.82 10.68
CA ALA A 164 -7.13 -22.19 11.08
C ALA A 164 -7.59 -23.01 9.86
N ASN A 165 -7.02 -24.21 9.68
CA ASN A 165 -7.44 -25.19 8.67
C ASN A 165 -7.54 -24.67 7.21
N LEU A 166 -6.39 -24.38 6.60
CA LEU A 166 -6.27 -24.10 5.15
C LEU A 166 -6.37 -25.39 4.31
N ARG A 167 -7.53 -26.07 4.35
CA ARG A 167 -7.79 -27.25 3.51
C ARG A 167 -8.69 -26.91 2.33
N GLY A 168 -8.60 -27.71 1.26
CA GLY A 168 -9.42 -27.57 0.06
C GLY A 168 -9.09 -26.35 -0.81
N PHE A 169 -10.03 -25.99 -1.68
CA PHE A 169 -9.85 -24.98 -2.72
C PHE A 169 -9.44 -23.60 -2.18
N ARG A 170 -10.05 -23.15 -1.08
CA ARG A 170 -9.70 -21.85 -0.45
C ARG A 170 -8.25 -21.82 0.05
N GLY A 171 -7.77 -22.93 0.61
CA GLY A 171 -6.37 -23.07 1.02
C GLY A 171 -5.45 -23.00 -0.19
N ALA A 172 -5.76 -23.73 -1.26
CA ALA A 172 -4.99 -23.72 -2.50
C ALA A 172 -4.90 -22.32 -3.12
N LEU A 173 -6.03 -21.58 -3.18
CA LEU A 173 -6.04 -20.20 -3.66
C LEU A 173 -5.17 -19.27 -2.81
N MET A 174 -5.18 -19.42 -1.48
CA MET A 174 -4.32 -18.63 -0.61
C MET A 174 -2.83 -18.94 -0.84
N TYR A 175 -2.47 -20.21 -0.98
CA TYR A 175 -1.10 -20.61 -1.31
C TYR A 175 -0.67 -20.07 -2.68
N ALA A 176 -1.53 -20.18 -3.69
CA ALA A 176 -1.28 -19.63 -5.02
C ALA A 176 -1.09 -18.11 -4.96
N TRP A 177 -1.93 -17.40 -4.20
CA TRP A 177 -1.78 -15.96 -4.00
C TRP A 177 -0.43 -15.60 -3.35
N VAL A 178 -0.01 -16.33 -2.31
CA VAL A 178 1.30 -16.09 -1.66
C VAL A 178 2.46 -16.37 -2.62
N VAL A 179 2.38 -17.39 -3.48
CA VAL A 179 3.36 -17.64 -4.54
C VAL A 179 3.42 -16.45 -5.49
N VAL A 180 2.27 -15.96 -5.96
CA VAL A 180 2.21 -14.79 -6.85
C VAL A 180 2.82 -13.56 -6.17
N CYS A 181 2.51 -13.29 -4.89
CA CYS A 181 3.13 -12.19 -4.15
C CYS A 181 4.65 -12.35 -4.01
N ALA A 182 5.15 -13.56 -3.77
CA ALA A 182 6.59 -13.84 -3.66
C ALA A 182 7.37 -13.44 -4.93
N PHE A 183 6.71 -13.46 -6.09
CA PHE A 183 7.27 -13.07 -7.38
C PHE A 183 6.83 -11.69 -7.86
N SER A 184 6.10 -10.93 -7.05
CA SER A 184 5.56 -9.61 -7.41
C SER A 184 6.39 -8.49 -6.81
N GLY A 185 7.71 -8.65 -6.85
CA GLY A 185 8.69 -7.63 -6.53
C GLY A 185 9.18 -7.56 -5.09
N VAL A 186 10.20 -6.72 -4.91
CA VAL A 186 10.96 -6.53 -3.67
C VAL A 186 10.09 -6.29 -2.42
N PRO A 187 9.02 -5.46 -2.45
CA PRO A 187 8.22 -5.21 -1.26
C PRO A 187 7.66 -6.46 -0.59
N SER A 188 7.25 -7.45 -1.37
CA SER A 188 6.73 -8.71 -0.84
C SER A 188 7.84 -9.57 -0.23
N SER A 189 9.03 -9.58 -0.85
CA SER A 189 10.20 -10.32 -0.35
C SER A 189 10.67 -9.85 1.02
N ILE A 190 10.53 -8.56 1.33
CA ILE A 190 10.90 -7.99 2.64
C ILE A 190 10.02 -8.55 3.77
N MET A 191 8.83 -9.07 3.46
CA MET A 191 7.94 -9.70 4.46
C MET A 191 8.45 -11.08 4.92
N THR A 192 9.33 -11.74 4.17
CA THR A 192 9.86 -13.08 4.47
C THR A 192 10.35 -13.27 5.90
N PRO A 193 11.29 -12.46 6.43
CA PRO A 193 11.77 -12.62 7.80
C PRO A 193 10.64 -12.50 8.82
N VAL A 194 9.65 -11.62 8.60
CA VAL A 194 8.51 -11.47 9.51
C VAL A 194 7.68 -12.76 9.57
N PHE A 195 7.37 -13.37 8.42
CA PHE A 195 6.63 -14.64 8.37
C PHE A 195 7.39 -15.80 9.03
N LEU A 196 8.71 -15.87 8.82
CA LEU A 196 9.57 -16.91 9.41
C LEU A 196 9.73 -16.72 10.92
N MET A 197 9.98 -15.48 11.38
CA MET A 197 10.10 -15.14 12.80
C MET A 197 8.79 -15.33 13.54
N ARG A 198 7.64 -15.10 12.88
CA ARG A 198 6.32 -15.29 13.49
C ARG A 198 6.18 -16.68 14.10
N ARG A 199 6.74 -17.74 13.52
CA ARG A 199 6.70 -19.10 14.13
C ARG A 199 7.30 -19.15 15.53
N ARG A 200 8.39 -18.41 15.79
CA ARG A 200 9.07 -18.37 17.09
C ARG A 200 8.30 -17.55 18.11
N ILE A 201 7.67 -16.46 17.68
CA ILE A 201 6.94 -15.55 18.58
C ILE A 201 5.52 -16.08 18.84
N PHE A 202 4.85 -16.58 17.80
CA PHE A 202 3.48 -17.08 17.83
C PHE A 202 3.33 -18.32 16.91
N PRO A 203 3.29 -19.54 17.47
CA PRO A 203 3.31 -20.76 16.68
C PRO A 203 2.12 -20.84 15.72
N SER A 204 2.41 -20.82 14.42
CA SER A 204 1.42 -21.05 13.36
C SER A 204 2.06 -21.72 12.16
N ALA A 205 1.67 -22.97 11.89
CA ALA A 205 2.21 -23.75 10.77
C ALA A 205 1.89 -23.12 9.41
N ALA A 206 0.72 -22.48 9.26
CA ALA A 206 0.31 -21.82 8.02
C ALA A 206 1.27 -20.66 7.67
N HIS A 207 1.50 -19.75 8.60
CA HIS A 207 2.40 -18.61 8.42
C HIS A 207 3.84 -19.06 8.14
N PHE A 208 4.31 -20.11 8.81
CA PHE A 208 5.63 -20.66 8.53
C PHE A 208 5.75 -21.18 7.09
N ARG A 209 4.75 -21.92 6.60
CA ARG A 209 4.72 -22.39 5.20
C ARG A 209 4.67 -21.24 4.20
N PHE A 210 3.89 -20.19 4.48
CA PHE A 210 3.92 -18.97 3.68
C PHE A 210 5.32 -18.32 3.69
N GLY A 211 5.97 -18.27 4.86
CA GLY A 211 7.35 -17.78 4.98
C GLY A 211 8.36 -18.58 4.16
N LEU A 212 8.21 -19.90 4.05
CA LEU A 212 9.07 -20.73 3.19
C LEU A 212 8.86 -20.42 1.70
N ILE A 213 7.61 -20.23 1.26
CA ILE A 213 7.30 -19.84 -0.13
C ILE A 213 7.92 -18.46 -0.43
N LEU A 214 7.73 -17.50 0.49
CA LEU A 214 8.32 -16.17 0.36
C LEU A 214 9.85 -16.21 0.38
N ALA A 215 10.47 -17.13 1.13
CA ALA A 215 11.92 -17.31 1.15
C ALA A 215 12.48 -17.76 -0.21
N VAL A 216 11.79 -18.68 -0.89
CA VAL A 216 12.15 -19.09 -2.26
C VAL A 216 12.03 -17.91 -3.22
N GLY A 217 10.91 -17.18 -3.19
CA GLY A 217 10.74 -15.97 -4.01
C GLY A 217 11.79 -14.90 -3.70
N THR A 218 12.12 -14.70 -2.43
CA THR A 218 13.15 -13.75 -1.97
C THR A 218 14.53 -14.12 -2.50
N ALA A 219 14.90 -15.41 -2.47
CA ALA A 219 16.17 -15.87 -3.02
C ALA A 219 16.26 -15.60 -4.53
N ILE A 220 15.17 -15.84 -5.26
CA ILE A 220 15.10 -15.56 -6.70
C ILE A 220 15.19 -14.05 -6.97
N GLN A 221 14.44 -13.23 -6.23
CA GLN A 221 14.50 -11.77 -6.37
C GLN A 221 15.90 -11.23 -6.04
N ALA A 222 16.56 -11.75 -5.00
CA ALA A 222 17.93 -11.38 -4.66
C ALA A 222 18.91 -11.74 -5.79
N ALA A 223 18.77 -12.93 -6.38
CA ALA A 223 19.56 -13.34 -7.54
C ALA A 223 19.33 -12.39 -8.73
N ILE A 224 18.08 -12.01 -9.01
CA ILE A 224 17.75 -11.06 -10.10
C ILE A 224 18.35 -9.68 -9.84
N ILE A 225 18.34 -9.19 -8.60
CA ILE A 225 18.96 -7.91 -8.24
C ILE A 225 20.46 -7.94 -8.50
N VAL A 226 21.13 -9.05 -8.18
CA VAL A 226 22.58 -9.23 -8.38
C VAL A 226 22.93 -9.39 -9.85
N LEU A 227 22.15 -10.18 -10.60
CA LEU A 227 22.40 -10.47 -12.02
C LEU A 227 21.94 -9.36 -12.97
N CYS A 228 20.98 -8.54 -12.56
CA CYS A 228 20.43 -7.43 -13.34
C CYS A 228 20.44 -6.13 -12.52
N PRO A 229 21.62 -5.61 -12.12
CA PRO A 229 21.71 -4.43 -11.27
C PRO A 229 21.17 -3.19 -12.00
N HIS A 230 20.58 -2.27 -11.24
CA HIS A 230 20.11 -0.98 -11.76
C HIS A 230 20.93 0.16 -11.13
N PRO A 231 21.55 1.05 -11.92
CA PRO A 231 22.50 2.05 -11.42
C PRO A 231 21.83 3.11 -10.53
N GLY A 232 20.54 3.38 -10.74
CA GLY A 232 19.79 4.35 -9.94
C GLY A 232 19.35 3.88 -8.55
N ARG A 233 19.80 2.70 -8.08
CA ARG A 233 19.48 2.21 -6.74
C ARG A 233 20.55 2.67 -5.75
N SER A 234 20.14 3.39 -4.72
CA SER A 234 21.05 3.80 -3.65
C SER A 234 21.10 2.73 -2.56
N PHE A 235 22.31 2.44 -2.09
CA PHE A 235 22.58 1.61 -0.91
C PHE A 235 23.24 2.41 0.23
N SER A 236 23.26 3.74 0.12
CA SER A 236 23.82 4.62 1.16
C SER A 236 22.75 4.92 2.22
N LEU A 237 23.06 4.58 3.47
CA LEU A 237 22.21 4.87 4.63
C LEU A 237 22.94 5.82 5.56
N THR A 238 22.33 6.97 5.83
CA THR A 238 22.63 7.74 7.03
C THR A 238 21.53 7.51 8.05
N THR A 239 21.87 7.54 9.34
CA THR A 239 20.89 7.46 10.43
C THR A 239 19.79 8.51 10.27
N LEU A 240 20.16 9.70 9.77
CA LEU A 240 19.22 10.78 9.50
C LEU A 240 18.22 10.39 8.40
N ILE A 241 18.67 9.91 7.24
CA ILE A 241 17.77 9.52 6.14
C ILE A 241 16.80 8.44 6.61
N VAL A 242 17.32 7.43 7.34
CA VAL A 242 16.47 6.32 7.81
C VAL A 242 15.40 6.81 8.78
N THR A 243 15.80 7.52 9.82
CA THR A 243 14.89 7.90 10.91
C THR A 243 13.98 9.07 10.52
N ALA A 244 14.49 10.08 9.80
CA ALA A 244 13.68 11.21 9.33
C ALA A 244 12.61 10.75 8.35
N SER A 245 12.98 10.00 7.32
CA SER A 245 12.03 9.52 6.32
C SER A 245 10.98 8.61 6.97
N TRP A 246 11.40 7.73 7.88
CA TRP A 246 10.46 6.86 8.62
C TRP A 246 9.43 7.67 9.41
N PHE A 247 9.85 8.63 10.23
CA PHE A 247 8.94 9.45 11.03
C PHE A 247 8.05 10.34 10.16
N LEU A 248 8.63 11.04 9.19
CA LEU A 248 7.89 11.97 8.34
C LEU A 248 6.87 11.24 7.47
N GLN A 249 7.26 10.14 6.84
CA GLN A 249 6.40 9.44 5.89
C GLN A 249 5.41 8.49 6.57
N THR A 250 5.76 7.84 7.68
CA THR A 250 4.87 6.84 8.30
C THR A 250 4.08 7.34 9.51
N VAL A 251 4.54 8.40 10.18
CA VAL A 251 3.86 8.99 11.36
C VAL A 251 3.27 10.36 11.02
N ALA A 252 4.06 11.27 10.45
CA ALA A 252 3.62 12.64 10.22
C ALA A 252 2.64 12.73 9.05
N SER A 253 2.97 12.17 7.88
CA SER A 253 2.16 12.30 6.65
C SER A 253 0.78 11.62 6.67
N PRO A 254 0.50 10.64 7.55
CA PRO A 254 -0.87 10.21 7.75
C PRO A 254 -1.68 11.21 8.56
N ILE A 255 -1.07 11.92 9.52
CA ILE A 255 -1.76 12.83 10.46
C ILE A 255 -1.83 14.27 9.89
N PHE A 256 -0.82 14.66 9.14
CA PHE A 256 -0.68 15.93 8.44
C PHE A 256 -0.72 15.69 6.94
N THR A 257 -1.12 16.68 6.16
CA THR A 257 -1.08 16.55 4.69
C THR A 257 0.37 16.45 4.22
N ALA A 258 0.61 15.78 3.08
CA ALA A 258 1.95 15.71 2.50
C ALA A 258 2.61 17.09 2.29
N GLY A 259 1.82 18.10 1.90
CA GLY A 259 2.26 19.48 1.77
C GLY A 259 2.69 20.11 3.11
N TRP A 260 1.96 19.84 4.19
CA TRP A 260 2.33 20.30 5.53
C TRP A 260 3.62 19.64 6.04
N VAL A 261 3.82 18.35 5.74
CA VAL A 261 5.08 17.68 6.07
C VAL A 261 6.26 18.30 5.30
N ASN A 262 6.10 18.58 4.01
CA ASN A 262 7.11 19.31 3.23
C ASN A 262 7.41 20.69 3.82
N PHE A 263 6.37 21.43 4.26
CA PHE A 263 6.54 22.71 4.93
C PHE A 263 7.33 22.57 6.24
N ILE A 264 7.06 21.55 7.06
CA ILE A 264 7.81 21.28 8.29
C ILE A 264 9.29 21.02 7.97
N VAL A 265 9.58 20.19 6.97
CA VAL A 265 10.97 19.91 6.54
C VAL A 265 11.68 21.20 6.13
N TRP A 266 11.04 22.00 5.27
CA TRP A 266 11.58 23.30 4.85
C TRP A 266 11.80 24.25 6.03
N PHE A 267 10.83 24.36 6.93
CA PHE A 267 10.87 25.25 8.08
C PHE A 267 11.98 24.86 9.07
N LEU A 268 12.14 23.56 9.36
CA LEU A 268 13.23 23.07 10.20
C LEU A 268 14.60 23.32 9.57
N GLY A 269 14.72 23.14 8.25
CA GLY A 269 15.93 23.47 7.51
C GLY A 269 16.25 24.97 7.55
N TRP A 270 15.24 25.83 7.43
CA TRP A 270 15.38 27.28 7.51
C TRP A 270 15.84 27.75 8.89
N LEU A 271 15.27 27.18 9.97
CA LEU A 271 15.65 27.51 11.35
C LEU A 271 17.11 27.19 11.67
N LYS A 272 17.74 26.22 10.97
CA LYS A 272 19.11 25.73 11.23
C LYS A 272 19.37 25.39 12.71
N SER A 273 18.32 25.01 13.45
CA SER A 273 18.38 24.78 14.89
C SER A 273 18.27 23.29 15.21
N GLY A 274 19.35 22.72 15.77
CA GLY A 274 19.35 21.32 16.23
C GLY A 274 18.29 21.04 17.29
N TYR A 275 17.95 22.03 18.12
CA TYR A 275 16.89 21.90 19.14
C TYR A 275 15.50 21.75 18.53
N ALA A 276 15.19 22.50 17.47
CA ALA A 276 13.91 22.41 16.79
C ALA A 276 13.73 21.04 16.12
N VAL A 277 14.80 20.52 15.50
CA VAL A 277 14.83 19.17 14.93
C VAL A 277 14.64 18.12 16.03
N ALA A 278 15.37 18.23 17.15
CA ALA A 278 15.25 17.31 18.27
C ALA A 278 13.83 17.28 18.85
N LEU A 279 13.18 18.43 18.98
CA LEU A 279 11.79 18.53 19.46
C LEU A 279 10.81 17.83 18.50
N ALA A 280 10.95 18.03 17.19
CA ALA A 280 10.14 17.34 16.19
C ALA A 280 10.30 15.82 16.29
N TYR A 281 11.54 15.34 16.45
CA TYR A 281 11.83 13.92 16.67
C TYR A 281 11.19 13.37 17.94
N ILE A 282 11.28 14.09 19.07
CA ILE A 282 10.66 13.69 20.33
C ILE A 282 9.15 13.58 20.18
N MET A 283 8.51 14.55 19.52
CA MET A 283 7.07 14.53 19.28
C MET A 283 6.64 13.33 18.42
N LEU A 284 7.29 13.10 17.28
CA LEU A 284 6.96 11.99 16.38
C LEU A 284 7.27 10.63 17.02
N SER A 285 8.37 10.53 17.77
CA SER A 285 8.71 9.34 18.57
C SER A 285 7.66 9.04 19.63
N SER A 286 7.14 10.09 20.30
CA SER A 286 6.10 9.95 21.31
C SER A 286 4.78 9.45 20.72
N ILE A 287 4.40 9.94 19.54
CA ILE A 287 3.22 9.45 18.80
C ILE A 287 3.42 7.98 18.39
N ALA A 288 4.60 7.63 17.88
CA ALA A 288 4.89 6.25 17.49
C ALA A 288 4.88 5.29 18.68
N ALA A 289 5.54 5.67 19.78
CA ALA A 289 5.53 4.91 21.03
C ALA A 289 4.11 4.78 21.59
N PHE A 290 3.29 5.83 21.53
CA PHE A 290 1.89 5.79 21.92
C PHE A 290 1.10 4.77 21.07
N ALA A 291 1.25 4.80 19.74
CA ALA A 291 0.57 3.84 18.87
C ALA A 291 0.96 2.39 19.19
N LEU A 292 2.24 2.12 19.46
CA LEU A 292 2.72 0.78 19.84
C LEU A 292 2.23 0.35 21.22
N VAL A 293 2.46 1.16 22.26
CA VAL A 293 2.12 0.80 23.64
C VAL A 293 0.60 0.76 23.83
N GLY A 294 -0.12 1.71 23.26
CA GLY A 294 -1.58 1.78 23.31
C GLY A 294 -2.23 0.58 22.64
N SER A 295 -1.81 0.25 21.41
CA SER A 295 -2.32 -0.93 20.69
C SER A 295 -1.92 -2.24 21.37
N TYR A 296 -0.67 -2.33 21.86
CA TYR A 296 -0.19 -3.51 22.58
C TYR A 296 -1.02 -3.74 23.83
N ARG A 297 -1.27 -2.72 24.66
CA ARG A 297 -2.10 -2.85 25.86
C ARG A 297 -3.54 -3.22 25.53
N ALA A 298 -4.12 -2.62 24.48
CA ALA A 298 -5.52 -2.82 24.09
C ALA A 298 -5.82 -4.17 23.41
N SER A 299 -4.86 -4.73 22.66
CA SER A 299 -5.12 -5.92 21.85
C SER A 299 -5.27 -7.18 22.72
N LYS A 300 -6.24 -8.02 22.38
CA LYS A 300 -6.28 -9.42 22.88
C LYS A 300 -5.25 -10.28 22.16
N GLU A 301 -5.04 -10.03 20.87
CA GLU A 301 -4.08 -10.72 20.03
C GLU A 301 -2.79 -9.90 19.96
N LYS A 302 -1.89 -10.11 20.92
CA LYS A 302 -0.58 -9.44 20.94
C LYS A 302 0.25 -9.76 19.69
N SER A 303 -0.04 -10.89 19.05
CA SER A 303 0.62 -11.35 17.82
C SER A 303 0.45 -10.41 16.64
N ALA A 304 -0.76 -9.90 16.43
CA ALA A 304 -1.04 -8.92 15.39
C ALA A 304 -0.25 -7.63 15.64
N VAL A 305 -0.24 -7.12 16.88
CA VAL A 305 0.48 -5.88 17.23
C VAL A 305 1.99 -6.02 17.04
N VAL A 306 2.59 -7.10 17.56
CA VAL A 306 4.03 -7.35 17.40
C VAL A 306 4.40 -7.51 15.92
N THR A 307 3.57 -8.20 15.14
CA THR A 307 3.78 -8.34 13.70
C THR A 307 3.69 -7.00 12.98
N LEU A 308 2.67 -6.19 13.28
CA LEU A 308 2.52 -4.84 12.74
C LEU A 308 3.72 -3.96 13.07
N ALA A 309 4.21 -4.01 14.32
CA ALA A 309 5.38 -3.26 14.76
C ALA A 309 6.66 -3.69 14.01
N LEU A 310 6.89 -5.00 13.88
CA LEU A 310 8.02 -5.53 13.12
C LEU A 310 7.97 -5.10 11.66
N VAL A 311 6.80 -5.22 11.00
CA VAL A 311 6.63 -4.78 9.60
C VAL A 311 6.81 -3.28 9.48
N TRP A 312 6.25 -2.50 10.40
CA TRP A 312 6.29 -1.05 10.37
C TRP A 312 7.71 -0.49 10.47
N ILE A 313 8.59 -1.14 11.24
CA ILE A 313 10.00 -0.75 11.32
C ILE A 313 10.76 -1.36 10.15
N PHE A 314 10.68 -2.67 9.97
CA PHE A 314 11.56 -3.41 9.06
C PHE A 314 11.32 -3.09 7.58
N VAL A 315 10.06 -3.03 7.14
CA VAL A 315 9.76 -2.84 5.71
C VAL A 315 10.23 -1.47 5.22
N PRO A 316 9.83 -0.34 5.82
CA PRO A 316 10.34 0.96 5.41
C PRO A 316 11.87 1.06 5.46
N SER A 317 12.53 0.52 6.49
CA SER A 317 14.00 0.56 6.59
C SER A 317 14.70 -0.11 5.40
N ILE A 318 14.23 -1.29 4.99
CA ILE A 318 14.80 -1.98 3.83
C ILE A 318 14.43 -1.27 2.52
N GLN A 319 13.24 -0.66 2.45
CA GLN A 319 12.84 0.10 1.27
C GLN A 319 13.65 1.39 1.10
N ILE A 320 14.00 2.07 2.19
CA ILE A 320 14.97 3.18 2.19
C ILE A 320 16.33 2.67 1.66
N PHE A 321 16.76 1.49 2.09
CA PHE A 321 18.03 0.85 1.67
C PHE A 321 18.08 0.40 0.21
N GLY A 322 16.97 0.44 -0.53
CA GLY A 322 16.92 0.04 -1.94
C GLY A 322 16.14 1.01 -2.81
N ALA A 323 15.93 2.23 -2.32
CA ALA A 323 15.14 3.23 -3.02
C ALA A 323 15.80 3.62 -4.35
N LEU A 324 14.97 3.84 -5.36
CA LEU A 324 15.39 4.39 -6.66
C LEU A 324 15.34 5.92 -6.62
N GLY A 325 16.41 6.56 -7.08
CA GLY A 325 16.54 8.03 -7.11
C GLY A 325 17.42 8.57 -5.99
N ASN A 326 17.33 9.88 -5.72
CA ASN A 326 18.09 10.53 -4.67
C ASN A 326 17.52 10.14 -3.29
N PRO A 327 18.31 9.57 -2.36
CA PRO A 327 17.85 9.25 -1.01
C PRO A 327 17.31 10.45 -0.22
N ASP A 328 17.80 11.66 -0.50
CA ASP A 328 17.33 12.87 0.20
C ASP A 328 15.86 13.18 -0.11
N ASP A 329 15.35 12.76 -1.27
CA ASP A 329 13.94 12.93 -1.66
C ASP A 329 12.99 12.11 -0.76
N LEU A 330 13.51 11.11 -0.03
CA LEU A 330 12.74 10.33 0.94
C LEU A 330 12.37 11.15 2.18
N ILE A 331 13.15 12.20 2.49
CA ILE A 331 12.86 13.18 3.55
C ILE A 331 11.84 14.20 3.02
N SER A 332 10.64 13.71 2.73
CA SER A 332 9.52 14.49 2.22
C SER A 332 8.19 13.91 2.71
N GLY A 333 7.10 14.63 2.44
CA GLY A 333 5.74 14.15 2.68
C GLY A 333 5.05 13.56 1.44
N SER A 334 5.57 13.81 0.24
CA SER A 334 4.90 13.49 -1.04
C SER A 334 5.79 12.70 -2.00
N THR A 335 7.08 12.98 -2.06
CA THR A 335 7.99 12.34 -3.01
C THR A 335 8.30 10.92 -2.55
N GLN A 336 8.33 9.98 -3.50
CA GLN A 336 8.65 8.56 -3.24
C GLN A 336 7.76 7.91 -2.15
N GLY A 337 6.56 8.45 -1.90
CA GLY A 337 5.69 8.00 -0.81
C GLY A 337 5.33 6.51 -0.87
N ARG A 338 5.31 5.91 -2.07
CA ARG A 338 5.04 4.48 -2.27
C ARG A 338 5.89 3.54 -1.41
N TYR A 339 7.15 3.88 -1.11
CA TYR A 339 8.03 3.07 -0.25
C TYR A 339 7.55 2.97 1.19
N PHE A 340 6.71 3.91 1.65
CA PHE A 340 6.23 4.02 3.02
C PHE A 340 4.77 3.60 3.18
N PHE A 341 4.09 3.25 2.09
CA PHE A 341 2.68 2.87 2.08
C PHE A 341 2.35 1.75 3.08
N ILE A 342 3.19 0.70 3.14
CA ILE A 342 3.02 -0.39 4.10
C ILE A 342 3.19 0.11 5.55
N GLY A 343 4.14 1.01 5.78
CA GLY A 343 4.34 1.60 7.11
C GLY A 343 3.14 2.43 7.57
N VAL A 344 2.56 3.23 6.67
CA VAL A 344 1.30 3.97 6.93
C VAL A 344 0.15 3.01 7.24
N ALA A 345 0.01 1.93 6.46
CA ALA A 345 -1.01 0.92 6.72
C ALA A 345 -0.85 0.27 8.11
N CYS A 346 0.39 -0.04 8.51
CA CYS A 346 0.69 -0.53 9.86
C CYS A 346 0.32 0.48 10.94
N PHE A 347 0.76 1.74 10.81
CA PHE A 347 0.50 2.80 11.78
C PHE A 347 -1.00 3.02 12.00
N VAL A 348 -1.77 3.17 10.92
CA VAL A 348 -3.23 3.37 10.98
C VAL A 348 -3.93 2.14 11.56
N THR A 349 -3.47 0.93 11.22
CA THR A 349 -4.03 -0.31 11.79
C THR A 349 -3.76 -0.40 13.30
N LEU A 350 -2.56 -0.04 13.76
CA LEU A 350 -2.21 0.00 15.19
C LEU A 350 -3.11 0.98 15.96
N LEU A 351 -3.34 2.17 15.42
CA LEU A 351 -4.29 3.13 16.00
C LEU A 351 -5.72 2.56 16.03
N GLY A 352 -6.16 1.86 14.96
CA GLY A 352 -7.45 1.16 14.93
C GLY A 352 -7.60 0.11 16.05
N ILE A 353 -6.55 -0.67 16.33
CA ILE A 353 -6.50 -1.61 17.46
C ILE A 353 -6.68 -0.86 18.79
N ALA A 354 -5.94 0.24 18.98
CA ALA A 354 -5.99 1.03 20.19
C ALA A 354 -7.39 1.63 20.43
N VAL A 355 -8.06 2.13 19.39
CA VAL A 355 -9.42 2.68 19.51
C VAL A 355 -10.46 1.60 19.88
N ASN A 356 -10.34 0.41 19.30
CA ASN A 356 -11.41 -0.60 19.42
C ASN A 356 -11.55 -1.19 20.83
N ARG A 357 -10.46 -1.32 21.59
CA ARG A 357 -10.45 -2.11 22.84
C ARG A 357 -9.76 -1.46 24.04
N ALA A 358 -9.19 -0.26 23.90
CA ALA A 358 -8.51 0.37 25.03
C ALA A 358 -9.47 1.10 25.99
N SER A 359 -8.96 1.43 27.17
CA SER A 359 -9.61 2.36 28.10
C SER A 359 -9.78 3.74 27.46
N SER A 360 -10.71 4.55 27.97
CA SER A 360 -11.00 5.90 27.42
C SER A 360 -9.74 6.77 27.28
N PHE A 361 -8.78 6.64 28.20
CA PHE A 361 -7.51 7.39 28.18
C PHE A 361 -6.63 7.08 26.96
N VAL A 362 -6.65 5.85 26.46
CA VAL A 362 -5.90 5.46 25.24
C VAL A 362 -6.78 5.56 23.99
N ARG A 363 -8.08 5.26 24.14
CA ARG A 363 -9.04 5.29 23.03
C ARG A 363 -9.22 6.69 22.47
N LEU A 364 -9.36 7.71 23.32
CA LEU A 364 -9.65 9.08 22.87
C LEU A 364 -8.49 9.67 22.05
N PRO A 365 -7.22 9.64 22.51
CA PRO A 365 -6.11 10.15 21.71
C PRO A 365 -5.90 9.35 20.42
N ALA A 366 -6.04 8.02 20.46
CA ALA A 366 -5.93 7.20 19.26
C ALA A 366 -7.03 7.52 18.23
N LEU A 367 -8.26 7.78 18.69
CA LEU A 367 -9.36 8.20 17.83
C LEU A 367 -9.11 9.59 17.26
N SER A 368 -8.61 10.53 18.08
CA SER A 368 -8.22 11.86 17.60
C SER A 368 -7.18 11.77 16.49
N LEU A 369 -6.16 10.92 16.64
CA LEU A 369 -5.15 10.72 15.59
C LEU A 369 -5.75 10.12 14.30
N LEU A 370 -6.67 9.16 14.40
CA LEU A 370 -7.36 8.63 13.21
C LEU A 370 -8.27 9.67 12.55
N VAL A 371 -8.98 10.48 13.34
CA VAL A 371 -9.83 11.57 12.82
C VAL A 371 -8.96 12.63 12.14
N MET A 372 -7.83 13.01 12.74
CA MET A 372 -6.86 13.90 12.11
C MET A 372 -6.35 13.31 10.79
N ALA A 373 -6.06 12.00 10.75
CA ALA A 373 -5.61 11.35 9.53
C ALA A 373 -6.68 11.34 8.42
N LEU A 374 -7.94 11.10 8.78
CA LEU A 374 -9.06 11.22 7.86
C LEU A 374 -9.21 12.65 7.35
N CYS A 375 -9.17 13.64 8.24
CA CYS A 375 -9.25 15.06 7.88
C CYS A 375 -8.10 15.49 6.98
N ALA A 376 -6.87 15.04 7.25
CA ALA A 376 -5.71 15.30 6.40
C ALA A 376 -5.91 14.69 5.00
N GLY A 377 -6.40 13.44 4.91
CA GLY A 377 -6.76 12.77 3.67
C GLY A 377 -7.84 13.51 2.86
N ILE A 378 -8.90 13.96 3.52
CA ILE A 378 -9.98 14.75 2.87
C ILE A 378 -9.44 16.11 2.41
N PHE A 379 -8.67 16.80 3.25
CA PHE A 379 -8.13 18.12 2.95
C PHE A 379 -7.19 18.05 1.75
N GLN A 380 -6.25 17.10 1.74
CA GLN A 380 -5.31 16.98 0.64
C GLN A 380 -6.02 16.58 -0.65
N ALA A 381 -7.05 15.71 -0.62
CA ALA A 381 -7.80 15.34 -1.81
C ALA A 381 -8.44 16.55 -2.51
N ARG A 382 -8.85 17.57 -1.74
CA ARG A 382 -9.46 18.80 -2.27
C ARG A 382 -8.46 19.91 -2.58
N HIS A 383 -7.43 20.09 -1.76
CA HIS A 383 -6.59 21.29 -1.78
C HIS A 383 -5.10 21.01 -2.02
N GLY A 384 -4.68 19.74 -2.05
CA GLY A 384 -3.29 19.40 -2.32
C GLY A 384 -2.93 19.70 -3.78
N SER A 385 -1.84 20.42 -4.00
CA SER A 385 -1.30 20.63 -5.35
C SER A 385 -0.30 19.54 -5.74
N TRP A 386 0.33 18.91 -4.75
CA TRP A 386 1.40 17.91 -4.93
C TRP A 386 0.93 16.66 -5.68
N GLN A 387 -0.35 16.30 -5.58
CA GLN A 387 -0.91 15.16 -6.30
C GLN A 387 -1.38 15.50 -7.72
N SER A 388 -1.31 16.77 -8.16
CA SER A 388 -1.75 17.15 -9.51
C SER A 388 -1.05 16.33 -10.61
N PRO A 389 0.29 16.13 -10.55
CA PRO A 389 1.00 15.25 -11.48
C PRO A 389 0.61 13.78 -11.36
N MET A 390 -0.11 13.38 -10.29
CA MET A 390 -0.64 12.04 -10.03
C MET A 390 -2.16 11.91 -10.29
N LEU A 391 -2.84 12.96 -10.75
CA LEU A 391 -4.28 12.90 -11.02
C LEU A 391 -4.66 13.40 -12.42
N PHE A 392 -3.89 14.33 -12.99
CA PHE A 392 -4.26 15.05 -14.20
C PHE A 392 -3.26 14.84 -15.33
N GLY A 393 -3.75 14.85 -16.56
CA GLY A 393 -3.01 14.53 -17.79
C GLY A 393 -3.96 13.99 -18.87
N PRO A 394 -3.46 13.78 -20.10
CA PRO A 394 -4.28 13.38 -21.24
C PRO A 394 -4.88 11.99 -21.03
N SER A 395 -6.07 11.74 -21.60
CA SER A 395 -6.62 10.39 -21.59
C SER A 395 -5.82 9.48 -22.53
N TRP A 396 -5.74 8.20 -22.21
CA TRP A 396 -5.07 7.25 -23.09
C TRP A 396 -5.82 7.08 -24.43
N ASN A 397 -7.15 7.09 -24.40
CA ASN A 397 -7.96 6.96 -25.59
C ASN A 397 -7.72 8.11 -26.58
N GLU A 398 -7.65 9.36 -26.11
CA GLU A 398 -7.30 10.51 -26.96
C GLU A 398 -5.91 10.36 -27.58
N GLN A 399 -4.93 9.82 -26.84
CA GLN A 399 -3.59 9.59 -27.37
C GLN A 399 -3.55 8.50 -28.46
N VAL A 400 -4.33 7.42 -28.29
CA VAL A 400 -4.43 6.37 -29.32
C VAL A 400 -5.20 6.89 -30.54
N ALA A 401 -6.27 7.67 -30.33
CA ALA A 401 -7.05 8.29 -31.41
C ALA A 401 -6.21 9.29 -32.22
N ALA A 402 -5.30 10.04 -31.56
CA ALA A 402 -4.39 10.97 -32.22
C ALA A 402 -3.39 10.29 -33.19
N CYS A 403 -3.22 8.97 -33.11
CA CYS A 403 -2.45 8.21 -34.09
C CYS A 403 -3.18 8.05 -35.44
N ASP A 404 -4.49 8.33 -35.52
CA ASP A 404 -5.28 8.30 -36.75
C ASP A 404 -5.08 7.02 -37.60
N GLY A 405 -5.02 5.86 -36.92
CA GLY A 405 -4.79 4.56 -37.57
C GLY A 405 -3.36 4.30 -38.06
N HIS A 406 -2.46 5.29 -38.03
CA HIS A 406 -1.04 5.14 -38.35
C HIS A 406 -0.33 4.44 -37.19
N ARG A 407 0.20 3.23 -37.44
CA ARG A 407 0.98 2.47 -36.45
C ARG A 407 2.23 1.90 -37.15
N PRO A 408 3.44 2.01 -36.57
CA PRO A 408 3.74 2.52 -35.23
C PRO A 408 3.51 4.03 -35.07
N CYS A 409 3.13 4.44 -33.87
CA CYS A 409 2.89 5.83 -33.50
C CYS A 409 3.42 6.09 -32.08
N LYS A 410 4.05 7.25 -31.90
CA LYS A 410 4.64 7.64 -30.61
C LYS A 410 3.57 8.17 -29.66
N VAL A 411 3.44 7.54 -28.51
CA VAL A 411 2.50 7.88 -27.43
C VAL A 411 3.25 8.19 -26.13
N GLN A 412 2.59 8.87 -25.20
CA GLN A 412 3.15 9.31 -23.92
C GLN A 412 2.49 8.60 -22.74
N ALA A 413 3.29 7.87 -21.96
CA ALA A 413 2.92 7.40 -20.64
C ALA A 413 2.93 8.56 -19.64
N TRP A 414 2.23 8.39 -18.52
CA TRP A 414 1.96 9.47 -17.57
C TRP A 414 2.49 9.14 -16.17
N PRO A 415 3.06 10.07 -15.37
CA PRO A 415 3.27 11.50 -15.65
C PRO A 415 4.14 11.72 -16.89
N GLY A 416 3.80 12.75 -17.66
CA GLY A 416 4.43 13.01 -18.97
C GLY A 416 5.91 13.38 -18.87
N GLY A 417 6.56 13.45 -20.03
CA GLY A 417 7.99 13.75 -20.19
C GLY A 417 8.54 13.11 -21.46
N ALA A 418 9.68 13.61 -21.95
CA ALA A 418 10.32 13.06 -23.15
C ALA A 418 10.73 11.58 -22.96
N ASP A 419 11.20 11.26 -21.75
CA ASP A 419 11.66 9.92 -21.37
C ASP A 419 10.53 8.89 -21.20
N TRP A 420 9.29 9.36 -21.12
CA TRP A 420 8.10 8.54 -20.87
C TRP A 420 7.28 8.28 -22.14
N THR A 421 7.94 8.29 -23.30
CA THR A 421 7.31 8.01 -24.59
C THR A 421 7.66 6.63 -25.12
N PHE A 422 6.76 5.99 -25.87
CA PHE A 422 7.01 4.70 -26.51
C PHE A 422 6.20 4.55 -27.81
N GLU A 423 6.57 3.57 -28.64
CA GLU A 423 5.90 3.29 -29.91
C GLU A 423 4.72 2.34 -29.69
N LEU A 424 3.55 2.69 -30.20
CA LEU A 424 2.37 1.84 -30.18
C LEU A 424 2.28 1.04 -31.48
N HIS A 425 2.45 -0.28 -31.41
CA HIS A 425 2.55 -1.13 -32.62
C HIS A 425 1.24 -1.82 -33.01
N ARG A 426 0.42 -2.21 -32.04
CA ARG A 426 -0.82 -2.97 -32.28
C ARG A 426 -1.99 -2.05 -32.55
N ARG A 427 -2.97 -2.51 -33.33
CA ARG A 427 -4.30 -1.88 -33.48
C ARG A 427 -5.15 -2.04 -32.23
#